data_AF-A0A086MU14-F1
#
_entry.id   AF-A0A086MU14-F1
#
_cell.length_a   1.000
_cell.length_b   1.000
_cell.length_c   1.000
_cell.angle_alpha   90.00
_cell.angle_beta   90.00
_cell.angle_gamma   90.00
#
_symmetry.space_group_name_H-M   'P 1'
#
loop_
_entity.id
_entity.type
_entity.pdbx_description
1 polymer ?
#
loop_
_entity_poly.entity_id
_entity_poly.type
_entity_poly.pdbx_seq_one_letter_code
_entity_poly.pdbx_strand_id
1 'polypeptide(L)'
;MTSSTADLTGHPDVAEISDLAEGLLPPSRTSDVRRHLETCELCADVYASLEEIQGLLGTLPGPTRMPDDVADRIDAALAAEAALSVGDHDGARVSRETSASADRPAGNARPSSTGPGRKERRRGGRRRIAVLGAVAAAATLGLGSVIVSSLTGGDRDNDTVHGQQTALADTFSEGKLEEQVAGLISDEQSTRNGPRTPRSFGMESETGAENHVFKQPTIPECVQQGIGREDTALATKEGVYKGKEALLVVLPDASNDSRVTAYIVESACVDQPTVSKAKVLLKHSYARS
;
A
#
# COMPACT_ATOMS: atom_id res chain seq x y z
N MET A 1 -8.42 -15.45 -10.06
CA MET A 1 -9.41 -14.91 -9.11
C MET A 1 -8.94 -13.50 -8.76
N THR A 2 -9.40 -12.50 -9.49
CA THR A 2 -9.16 -11.09 -9.16
C THR A 2 -10.34 -10.66 -8.29
N SER A 3 -10.08 -10.47 -7.01
CA SER A 3 -11.10 -10.05 -6.05
C SER A 3 -11.42 -8.58 -6.32
N SER A 4 -12.53 -8.33 -7.02
CA SER A 4 -13.16 -7.02 -7.13
C SER A 4 -13.77 -6.71 -5.76
N THR A 5 -13.03 -5.98 -4.93
CA THR A 5 -13.50 -5.47 -3.65
C THR A 5 -13.81 -4.00 -3.85
N ALA A 6 -14.99 -3.71 -4.41
CA ALA A 6 -15.57 -2.39 -4.23
C ALA A 6 -15.50 -2.06 -2.73
N ASP A 7 -14.90 -0.93 -2.39
CA ASP A 7 -14.75 -0.54 -1.00
C ASP A 7 -16.13 -0.50 -0.35
N LEU A 8 -16.22 -0.79 0.95
CA LEU A 8 -17.49 -0.83 1.70
C LEU A 8 -18.25 0.51 1.68
N THR A 9 -17.62 1.55 1.15
CA THR A 9 -18.07 2.92 0.93
C THR A 9 -18.75 3.16 -0.43
N GLY A 10 -18.76 2.17 -1.34
CA GLY A 10 -19.41 2.28 -2.64
C GLY A 10 -18.56 2.96 -3.73
N HIS A 11 -17.29 3.26 -3.44
CA HIS A 11 -16.31 3.71 -4.43
C HIS A 11 -15.53 2.53 -5.02
N PRO A 12 -15.17 2.56 -6.32
CA PRO A 12 -14.21 1.61 -6.87
C PRO A 12 -12.85 1.82 -6.18
N ASP A 13 -12.13 0.72 -5.94
CA ASP A 13 -10.80 0.79 -5.36
C ASP A 13 -9.78 1.38 -6.35
N VAL A 14 -8.64 1.86 -5.84
CA VAL A 14 -7.62 2.49 -6.68
C VAL A 14 -7.00 1.52 -7.68
N ALA A 15 -6.92 0.22 -7.35
CA ALA A 15 -6.39 -0.79 -8.25
C ALA A 15 -7.33 -1.02 -9.44
N GLU A 16 -8.64 -1.01 -9.22
CA GLU A 16 -9.67 -1.11 -10.24
C GLU A 16 -9.72 0.13 -11.15
N ILE A 17 -9.50 1.33 -10.59
CA ILE A 17 -9.33 2.55 -11.40
C ILE A 17 -8.04 2.47 -12.23
N SER A 18 -6.97 1.89 -11.68
CA SER A 18 -5.71 1.68 -12.41
C SER A 18 -5.89 0.65 -13.54
N ASP A 19 -6.58 -0.46 -13.28
CA ASP A 19 -6.91 -1.45 -14.29
C ASP A 19 -7.79 -0.87 -15.41
N LEU A 20 -8.66 0.11 -15.09
CA LEU A 20 -9.42 0.86 -16.09
C LEU A 20 -8.50 1.68 -16.99
N ALA A 21 -7.56 2.44 -16.40
CA ALA A 21 -6.61 3.28 -17.13
C ALA A 21 -5.68 2.45 -18.04
N GLU A 22 -5.28 1.27 -17.58
CA GLU A 22 -4.44 0.32 -18.33
C GLU A 22 -5.23 -0.59 -19.29
N GLY A 23 -6.57 -0.45 -19.35
CA GLY A 23 -7.42 -1.23 -20.25
C GLY A 23 -7.52 -2.72 -19.90
N LEU A 24 -7.26 -3.08 -18.64
CA LEU A 24 -7.24 -4.45 -18.14
C LEU A 24 -8.61 -4.94 -17.62
N LEU A 25 -9.56 -4.02 -17.44
CA LEU A 25 -10.91 -4.37 -16.97
C LEU A 25 -11.77 -5.07 -18.05
N PRO A 26 -12.59 -6.07 -17.66
CA PRO A 26 -13.64 -6.63 -18.51
C PRO A 26 -14.62 -5.55 -19.00
N PRO A 27 -15.19 -5.67 -20.21
CA PRO A 27 -15.99 -4.60 -20.83
C PRO A 27 -17.19 -4.17 -19.99
N SER A 28 -17.85 -5.11 -19.28
CA SER A 28 -18.95 -4.79 -18.37
C SER A 28 -18.48 -3.95 -17.16
N ARG A 29 -17.31 -4.28 -16.59
CA ARG A 29 -16.78 -3.56 -15.44
C ARG A 29 -16.25 -2.19 -15.83
N THR A 30 -15.62 -2.09 -16.99
CA THR A 30 -15.23 -0.82 -17.61
C THR A 30 -16.40 0.15 -17.74
N SER A 31 -17.56 -0.30 -18.22
CA SER A 31 -18.75 0.57 -18.31
C SER A 31 -19.29 1.01 -16.96
N ASP A 32 -19.24 0.15 -15.94
CA ASP A 32 -19.73 0.46 -14.60
C ASP A 32 -18.83 1.50 -13.91
N VAL A 33 -17.51 1.29 -13.96
CA VAL A 33 -16.54 2.22 -13.36
C VAL A 33 -16.56 3.55 -14.08
N ARG A 34 -16.63 3.59 -15.42
CA ARG A 34 -16.75 4.86 -16.17
C ARG A 34 -18.00 5.65 -15.79
N ARG A 35 -19.15 4.99 -15.64
CA ARG A 35 -20.38 5.63 -15.15
C ARG A 35 -20.20 6.20 -13.73
N HIS A 36 -19.49 5.48 -12.87
CA HIS A 36 -19.18 5.97 -11.53
C HIS A 36 -18.33 7.25 -11.58
N LEU A 37 -17.28 7.28 -12.41
CA LEU A 37 -16.42 8.45 -12.61
C LEU A 37 -17.20 9.68 -13.09
N GLU A 38 -18.23 9.52 -13.93
CA GLU A 38 -19.10 10.62 -14.37
C GLU A 38 -19.92 11.24 -13.22
N THR A 39 -20.11 10.52 -12.11
CA THR A 39 -20.97 10.94 -11.00
C THR A 39 -20.21 11.22 -9.70
N CYS A 40 -18.92 10.89 -9.63
CA CYS A 40 -18.11 10.99 -8.42
C CYS A 40 -16.80 11.72 -8.71
N GLU A 41 -16.75 13.02 -8.35
CA GLU A 41 -15.58 13.88 -8.56
C GLU A 41 -14.31 13.30 -7.93
N LEU A 42 -14.39 12.76 -6.70
CA LEU A 42 -13.24 12.15 -6.02
C LEU A 42 -12.59 11.02 -6.84
N CYS A 43 -13.40 10.16 -7.46
CA CYS A 43 -12.86 9.07 -8.27
C CYS A 43 -12.36 9.59 -9.63
N ALA A 44 -13.01 10.61 -10.19
CA ALA A 44 -12.56 11.26 -11.42
C ALA A 44 -11.20 11.94 -11.24
N ASP A 45 -10.96 12.59 -10.09
CA ASP A 45 -9.68 13.23 -9.75
C ASP A 45 -8.54 12.20 -9.63
N VAL A 46 -8.82 11.04 -9.02
CA VAL A 46 -7.86 9.93 -8.95
C VAL A 46 -7.52 9.43 -10.35
N TYR A 47 -8.53 9.22 -11.20
CA TYR A 47 -8.32 8.78 -12.58
C TYR A 47 -7.51 9.81 -13.40
N ALA A 48 -7.82 11.10 -13.28
CA ALA A 48 -7.07 12.17 -13.94
C ALA A 48 -5.60 12.24 -13.45
N SER A 49 -5.36 12.03 -12.16
CA SER A 49 -4.00 11.98 -11.60
C SER A 49 -3.19 10.82 -12.18
N LEU A 50 -3.83 9.65 -12.40
CA LEU A 50 -3.18 8.51 -13.05
C LEU A 50 -2.86 8.79 -14.52
N GLU A 51 -3.76 9.44 -15.26
CA GLU A 51 -3.52 9.85 -16.66
C GLU A 51 -2.39 10.89 -16.76
N GLU A 52 -2.28 11.81 -15.81
CA GLU A 52 -1.16 12.78 -15.74
C GLU A 52 0.18 12.04 -15.58
N ILE A 53 0.26 11.12 -14.62
CA ILE A 53 1.48 10.32 -14.39
C ILE A 53 1.84 9.50 -15.63
N GLN A 54 0.85 8.83 -16.25
CA GLN A 54 1.07 8.04 -17.45
C GLN A 54 1.56 8.93 -18.61
N GLY A 55 1.02 10.13 -18.74
CA GLY A 55 1.47 11.16 -19.68
C GLY A 55 2.93 11.55 -19.46
N LEU A 56 3.32 11.84 -18.21
CA LEU A 56 4.70 12.16 -17.85
C LEU A 56 5.65 11.01 -18.17
N LEU A 57 5.29 9.77 -17.80
CA LEU A 57 6.10 8.58 -18.08
C LEU A 57 6.20 8.29 -19.58
N GLY A 58 5.15 8.56 -20.35
CA GLY A 58 5.14 8.41 -21.81
C GLY A 58 6.07 9.36 -22.55
N THR A 59 6.49 10.47 -21.93
CA THR A 59 7.47 11.41 -22.52
C THR A 59 8.93 10.99 -22.33
N LEU A 60 9.17 9.97 -21.51
CA LEU A 60 10.53 9.47 -21.31
C LEU A 60 11.06 8.85 -22.60
N PRO A 61 12.35 9.06 -22.93
CA PRO A 61 12.96 8.41 -24.07
C PRO A 61 12.81 6.89 -23.89
N GLY A 62 12.20 6.27 -24.90
CA GLY A 62 11.96 4.83 -24.90
C GLY A 62 13.25 4.04 -24.68
N PRO A 63 13.14 2.79 -24.20
CA PRO A 63 14.31 1.95 -24.01
C PRO A 63 15.12 1.85 -25.30
N THR A 64 16.44 1.82 -25.19
CA THR A 64 17.32 1.62 -26.34
C THR A 64 16.89 0.38 -27.10
N ARG A 65 16.86 0.47 -28.44
CA ARG A 65 16.50 -0.65 -29.31
C ARG A 65 17.28 -1.90 -28.90
N MET A 66 16.58 -3.02 -28.80
CA MET A 66 17.21 -4.31 -28.59
C MET A 66 18.25 -4.56 -29.69
N PRO A 67 19.48 -5.01 -29.36
CA PRO A 67 20.47 -5.39 -30.35
C PRO A 67 19.90 -6.41 -31.34
N ASP A 68 20.19 -6.22 -32.63
CA ASP A 68 19.58 -7.04 -33.70
C ASP A 68 19.90 -8.54 -33.53
N ASP A 69 21.09 -8.89 -33.02
CA ASP A 69 21.48 -10.29 -32.75
C ASP A 69 20.64 -10.95 -31.65
N VAL A 70 20.18 -10.18 -30.66
CA VAL A 70 19.30 -10.68 -29.60
C VAL A 70 17.89 -10.85 -30.14
N ALA A 71 17.40 -9.88 -30.92
CA ALA A 71 16.08 -9.95 -31.56
C ALA A 71 15.98 -11.15 -32.50
N ASP A 72 16.97 -11.34 -33.38
CA ASP A 72 17.04 -12.47 -34.32
C ASP A 72 17.04 -13.83 -33.59
N ARG A 73 17.74 -13.92 -32.46
CA ARG A 73 17.75 -15.14 -31.63
C ARG A 73 16.40 -15.43 -31.00
N ILE A 74 15.68 -14.40 -30.55
CA ILE A 74 14.33 -14.54 -29.99
C ILE A 74 13.36 -14.99 -31.09
N ASP A 75 13.40 -14.35 -32.26
CA ASP A 75 12.53 -14.68 -33.39
C ASP A 75 12.79 -16.10 -33.91
N ALA A 76 14.06 -16.52 -34.00
CA ALA A 76 14.41 -17.88 -34.37
C ALA A 76 13.90 -18.91 -33.34
N ALA A 77 14.01 -18.59 -32.04
CA ALA A 77 13.46 -19.44 -30.98
C ALA A 77 11.93 -19.54 -31.06
N LEU A 78 11.24 -18.43 -31.26
CA LEU A 78 9.78 -18.39 -31.42
C LEU A 78 9.32 -19.17 -32.66
N ALA A 79 10.05 -19.08 -33.77
CA ALA A 79 9.75 -19.84 -34.99
C ALA A 79 9.93 -21.36 -34.77
N ALA A 80 10.96 -21.77 -34.02
CA ALA A 80 11.17 -23.16 -33.65
C ALA A 80 10.03 -23.67 -32.74
N GLU A 81 9.62 -22.91 -31.73
CA GLU A 81 8.48 -23.25 -30.87
C GLU A 81 7.17 -23.33 -31.64
N ALA A 82 6.92 -22.41 -32.57
CA ALA A 82 5.74 -22.46 -33.44
C ALA A 82 5.74 -23.73 -34.32
N ALA A 83 6.90 -24.11 -34.87
CA ALA A 83 7.03 -25.34 -35.65
C ALA A 83 6.78 -26.60 -34.81
N LEU A 84 7.26 -26.64 -33.56
CA LEU A 84 6.98 -27.72 -32.61
C LEU A 84 5.50 -27.75 -32.20
N SER A 85 4.89 -26.58 -31.99
CA SER A 85 3.47 -26.47 -31.68
C SER A 85 2.60 -26.97 -32.83
N VAL A 86 2.97 -26.74 -34.09
CA VAL A 86 2.24 -27.25 -35.27
C VAL A 86 2.43 -28.76 -35.45
N GLY A 87 3.56 -29.33 -35.00
CA GLY A 87 3.82 -30.77 -35.01
C GLY A 87 3.05 -31.59 -33.96
N ASP A 88 2.55 -30.94 -32.90
CA ASP A 88 1.77 -31.57 -31.81
C ASP A 88 0.25 -31.42 -31.97
N HIS A 89 -0.21 -30.89 -33.11
CA HIS A 89 -1.65 -30.67 -33.37
C HIS A 89 -2.46 -31.94 -33.71
N ASP A 90 -1.93 -33.14 -33.45
CA ASP A 90 -2.69 -34.41 -33.49
C ASP A 90 -2.88 -35.08 -32.12
N GLY A 91 -2.77 -34.33 -31.02
CA GLY A 91 -2.96 -34.90 -29.69
C GLY A 91 -3.34 -33.90 -28.62
N ALA A 92 -4.65 -33.82 -28.33
CA ALA A 92 -5.20 -33.17 -27.15
C ALA A 92 -5.11 -31.63 -27.12
N ARG A 93 -6.04 -31.00 -27.84
CA ARG A 93 -6.72 -29.81 -27.30
C ARG A 93 -7.20 -30.19 -25.89
N VAL A 94 -6.61 -29.59 -24.86
CA VAL A 94 -6.97 -29.82 -23.47
C VAL A 94 -8.31 -29.15 -23.19
N SER A 95 -9.39 -29.76 -23.70
CA SER A 95 -10.74 -29.62 -23.15
C SER A 95 -10.77 -30.42 -21.86
N ARG A 96 -10.39 -29.78 -20.75
CA ARG A 96 -10.62 -30.32 -19.41
C ARG A 96 -12.03 -29.92 -18.97
N GLU A 97 -13.03 -30.34 -19.73
CA GLU A 97 -14.43 -30.37 -19.30
C GLU A 97 -14.94 -31.79 -19.57
N THR A 98 -15.41 -32.41 -18.50
CA THR A 98 -15.68 -33.85 -18.38
C THR A 98 -16.70 -34.35 -19.41
N SER A 99 -16.30 -35.22 -20.34
CA SER A 99 -17.23 -36.07 -21.08
C SER A 99 -16.73 -37.51 -21.19
N ALA A 100 -17.56 -38.42 -20.67
CA ALA A 100 -17.33 -39.84 -20.54
C ALA A 100 -17.06 -40.52 -21.89
N SER A 101 -16.00 -41.34 -21.95
CA SER A 101 -15.75 -42.23 -23.09
C SER A 101 -16.51 -43.53 -22.90
N ALA A 102 -17.41 -43.81 -23.84
CA ALA A 102 -17.96 -45.14 -24.11
C ALA A 102 -17.18 -45.79 -25.27
N ASP A 103 -17.02 -47.11 -25.14
CA ASP A 103 -16.64 -48.13 -26.13
C ASP A 103 -15.20 -48.26 -26.66
N ARG A 104 -14.52 -49.30 -26.15
CA ARG A 104 -13.62 -50.16 -26.94
C ARG A 104 -13.96 -51.65 -26.66
N PRO A 105 -13.78 -52.56 -27.64
CA PRO A 105 -14.44 -53.86 -27.69
C PRO A 105 -13.77 -54.97 -26.87
N ALA A 106 -14.56 -56.01 -26.60
CA ALA A 106 -14.30 -57.12 -25.70
C ALA A 106 -13.09 -57.99 -26.05
N GLY A 107 -12.28 -58.31 -25.04
CA GLY A 107 -11.20 -59.29 -25.11
C GLY A 107 -10.86 -59.86 -23.73
N ASN A 108 -11.55 -60.94 -23.37
CA ASN A 108 -11.24 -61.98 -22.37
C ASN A 108 -10.35 -61.63 -21.16
N ALA A 109 -10.97 -61.57 -19.99
CA ALA A 109 -10.30 -61.78 -18.71
C ALA A 109 -11.01 -62.88 -17.89
N ARG A 110 -10.25 -63.90 -17.49
CA ARG A 110 -10.57 -64.80 -16.37
C ARG A 110 -9.49 -64.69 -15.28
N PRO A 111 -9.83 -65.03 -14.03
CA PRO A 111 -9.49 -64.22 -12.87
C PRO A 111 -8.50 -64.90 -11.93
N SER A 112 -7.82 -64.13 -11.08
CA SER A 112 -7.23 -64.55 -9.80
C SER A 112 -6.82 -63.28 -9.03
N SER A 113 -7.51 -62.95 -7.93
CA SER A 113 -7.04 -63.20 -6.54
C SER A 113 -5.85 -62.28 -6.21
N THR A 114 -5.94 -61.24 -5.38
CA THR A 114 -6.27 -61.26 -3.93
C THR A 114 -6.34 -59.81 -3.40
N GLY A 115 -7.29 -59.49 -2.51
CA GLY A 115 -7.25 -58.26 -1.70
C GLY A 115 -8.62 -57.79 -1.17
N PRO A 116 -8.83 -57.56 0.14
CA PRO A 116 -10.13 -57.78 0.79
C PRO A 116 -11.10 -56.59 0.76
N GLY A 117 -12.34 -56.86 0.32
CA GLY A 117 -13.47 -56.89 1.25
C GLY A 117 -14.06 -55.59 1.79
N ARG A 118 -14.83 -54.89 0.93
CA ARG A 118 -16.17 -54.29 1.14
C ARG A 118 -16.46 -53.45 2.41
N LYS A 119 -17.10 -52.29 2.18
CA LYS A 119 -18.57 -52.14 2.34
C LYS A 119 -19.11 -50.92 1.59
N GLU A 120 -19.87 -51.19 0.53
CA GLU A 120 -20.89 -50.28 -0.01
C GLU A 120 -22.01 -50.10 1.02
N ARG A 121 -22.55 -48.88 1.15
CA ARG A 121 -23.99 -48.67 1.30
C ARG A 121 -24.39 -47.35 0.65
N ARG A 122 -25.14 -47.43 -0.44
CA ARG A 122 -26.01 -46.35 -0.91
C ARG A 122 -27.39 -46.46 -0.26
N ARG A 123 -27.97 -45.27 -0.03
CA ARG A 123 -29.38 -44.89 -0.14
C ARG A 123 -30.34 -45.24 1.00
N GLY A 124 -30.96 -44.19 1.55
CA GLY A 124 -32.28 -44.25 2.16
C GLY A 124 -32.48 -43.22 3.26
N GLY A 125 -33.27 -42.18 3.01
CA GLY A 125 -33.66 -41.26 4.08
C GLY A 125 -34.41 -40.01 3.63
N ARG A 126 -35.67 -40.17 3.22
CA ARG A 126 -36.65 -39.07 3.24
C ARG A 126 -36.81 -38.58 4.67
N ARG A 127 -36.59 -37.29 4.96
CA ARG A 127 -37.24 -36.60 6.08
C ARG A 127 -37.59 -35.17 5.68
N ARG A 128 -38.87 -34.87 5.84
CA ARG A 128 -39.48 -33.54 5.82
C ARG A 128 -39.09 -32.82 7.12
N ILE A 129 -38.73 -31.54 7.06
CA ILE A 129 -38.99 -30.58 8.13
C ILE A 129 -39.27 -29.22 7.46
N ALA A 130 -40.50 -28.75 7.67
CA ALA A 130 -40.89 -27.35 7.51
C ALA A 130 -40.52 -26.60 8.80
N VAL A 131 -40.37 -25.26 8.73
CA VAL A 131 -40.96 -24.26 9.66
C VAL A 131 -40.24 -22.89 9.52
N LEU A 132 -41.04 -21.91 9.06
CA LEU A 132 -41.26 -20.52 9.50
C LEU A 132 -40.10 -19.65 10.04
N GLY A 133 -40.16 -18.37 9.68
CA GLY A 133 -40.10 -17.30 10.69
C GLY A 133 -39.31 -16.05 10.30
N ALA A 134 -40.02 -14.94 10.11
CA ALA A 134 -39.53 -13.58 9.91
C ALA A 134 -38.82 -12.99 11.16
N VAL A 135 -38.12 -11.86 10.99
CA VAL A 135 -38.35 -10.58 11.70
C VAL A 135 -37.25 -9.57 11.34
N ALA A 136 -37.69 -8.36 10.99
CA ALA A 136 -36.87 -7.17 10.79
C ALA A 136 -36.40 -6.59 12.13
N ALA A 137 -35.17 -6.08 12.18
CA ALA A 137 -34.73 -5.17 13.22
C ALA A 137 -33.96 -4.01 12.57
N ALA A 138 -34.63 -2.85 12.50
CA ALA A 138 -34.01 -1.58 12.23
C ALA A 138 -33.18 -1.15 13.45
N ALA A 139 -31.92 -0.82 13.23
CA ALA A 139 -31.07 -0.14 14.21
C ALA A 139 -30.56 1.15 13.59
N THR A 140 -31.28 2.23 13.84
CA THR A 140 -30.80 3.60 13.61
C THR A 140 -29.81 3.95 14.71
N LEU A 141 -28.54 4.15 14.34
CA LEU A 141 -27.56 4.85 15.18
C LEU A 141 -27.35 6.23 14.57
N GLY A 142 -28.06 7.21 15.14
CA GLY A 142 -27.74 8.62 14.97
C GLY A 142 -26.54 8.95 15.85
N LEU A 143 -25.43 9.34 15.24
CA LEU A 143 -24.35 10.05 15.91
C LEU A 143 -24.33 11.47 15.34
N GLY A 144 -24.98 12.37 16.07
CA GLY A 144 -24.76 13.80 15.93
C GLY A 144 -23.43 14.14 16.56
N SER A 145 -22.59 14.89 15.84
CA SER A 145 -21.48 15.61 16.45
C SER A 145 -21.45 17.06 15.96
N VAL A 146 -21.46 17.89 17.00
CA VAL A 146 -21.38 19.34 17.13
C VAL A 146 -20.62 20.07 16.02
N ILE A 147 -21.28 21.10 15.50
CA ILE A 147 -20.69 22.20 14.73
C ILE A 147 -19.88 23.06 15.71
N VAL A 148 -18.57 23.18 15.51
CA VAL A 148 -17.78 24.29 16.09
C VAL A 148 -17.61 25.34 15.00
N SER A 149 -18.51 26.31 15.01
CA SER A 149 -18.33 27.58 14.32
C SER A 149 -17.38 28.44 15.16
N SER A 150 -16.12 28.54 14.76
CA SER A 150 -15.25 29.62 15.23
C SER A 150 -15.58 30.89 14.43
N LEU A 151 -16.63 31.58 14.85
CA LEU A 151 -16.88 32.97 14.50
C LEU A 151 -15.93 33.84 15.34
N THR A 152 -14.82 34.27 14.74
CA THR A 152 -14.22 35.57 15.06
C THR A 152 -14.50 36.47 13.87
N GLY A 153 -15.53 37.30 13.99
CA GLY A 153 -15.90 38.30 12.99
C GLY A 153 -14.97 39.51 13.02
N GLY A 154 -14.83 40.16 11.85
CA GLY A 154 -14.11 41.43 11.71
C GLY A 154 -13.75 41.81 10.27
N ASP A 155 -14.77 42.02 9.45
CA ASP A 155 -14.87 42.73 8.15
C ASP A 155 -13.66 43.55 7.61
N ARG A 156 -13.29 43.28 6.34
CA ARG A 156 -13.10 44.28 5.26
C ARG A 156 -12.78 43.63 3.89
N ASP A 157 -13.66 43.87 2.92
CA ASP A 157 -13.47 43.65 1.47
C ASP A 157 -12.18 44.30 0.92
N ASN A 158 -11.42 43.60 0.08
CA ASN A 158 -11.50 43.70 -1.38
C ASN A 158 -10.39 42.87 -2.08
N ASP A 159 -10.80 42.09 -3.07
CA ASP A 159 -10.11 41.61 -4.28
C ASP A 159 -8.56 41.71 -4.37
N THR A 160 -7.88 40.57 -4.35
CA THR A 160 -6.86 40.21 -5.37
C THR A 160 -6.63 38.69 -5.39
N VAL A 161 -6.73 38.13 -6.60
CA VAL A 161 -6.32 36.76 -6.95
C VAL A 161 -4.81 36.59 -6.67
N HIS A 162 -4.47 35.92 -5.57
CA HIS A 162 -3.17 35.32 -5.37
C HIS A 162 -3.35 33.85 -5.00
N GLY A 163 -2.65 32.99 -5.74
CA GLY A 163 -2.78 31.55 -5.72
C GLY A 163 -2.79 31.01 -4.28
N GLN A 164 -3.82 30.22 -4.01
CA GLN A 164 -3.92 29.40 -2.82
C GLN A 164 -2.79 28.36 -2.89
N GLN A 165 -1.58 28.73 -2.47
CA GLN A 165 -0.68 27.76 -1.86
C GLN A 165 -1.44 27.28 -0.63
N THR A 166 -2.10 26.13 -0.75
CA THR A 166 -2.65 25.41 0.38
C THR A 166 -1.54 25.29 1.40
N ALA A 167 -1.58 26.11 2.45
CA ALA A 167 -0.59 26.07 3.51
C ALA A 167 -0.63 24.65 4.07
N LEU A 168 0.50 23.92 3.96
CA LEU A 168 0.60 22.57 4.47
C LEU A 168 0.20 22.58 5.95
N ALA A 169 -0.67 21.66 6.34
CA ALA A 169 -1.11 21.56 7.72
C ALA A 169 0.10 21.36 8.64
N ASP A 170 0.20 22.19 9.68
CA ASP A 170 1.35 22.17 10.57
C ASP A 170 1.38 20.86 11.38
N THR A 171 2.41 20.04 11.14
CA THR A 171 2.54 18.72 11.76
C THR A 171 3.32 18.79 13.07
N PHE A 172 4.24 19.74 13.16
CA PHE A 172 4.97 20.08 14.37
C PHE A 172 4.37 21.33 14.98
N SER A 173 3.66 21.17 16.09
CA SER A 173 3.22 22.29 16.93
C SER A 173 3.87 22.14 18.29
N GLU A 174 4.22 23.26 18.93
CA GLU A 174 4.94 23.26 20.20
C GLU A 174 4.21 22.45 21.28
N GLY A 175 2.87 22.50 21.30
CA GLY A 175 2.04 21.74 22.22
C GLY A 175 1.95 20.23 21.96
N LYS A 176 2.32 19.74 20.78
CA LYS A 176 2.37 18.30 20.44
C LYS A 176 3.79 17.75 20.35
N LEU A 177 4.80 18.62 20.34
CA LEU A 177 6.18 18.24 20.13
C LEU A 177 6.74 17.38 21.27
N GLU A 178 6.34 17.65 22.51
CA GLU A 178 6.75 16.86 23.67
C GLU A 178 6.27 15.40 23.57
N GLU A 179 5.00 15.19 23.23
CA GLU A 179 4.42 13.84 23.03
C GLU A 179 5.10 13.11 21.86
N GLN A 180 5.35 13.81 20.76
CA GLN A 180 6.06 13.25 19.61
C GLN A 180 7.50 12.86 19.94
N VAL A 181 8.22 13.68 20.70
CA VAL A 181 9.58 13.39 21.14
C VAL A 181 9.59 12.20 22.11
N ALA A 182 8.65 12.13 23.06
CA ALA A 182 8.52 11.01 23.99
C ALA A 182 8.22 9.69 23.26
N GLY A 183 7.32 9.72 22.27
CA GLY A 183 7.03 8.55 21.42
C GLY A 183 8.26 8.07 20.65
N LEU A 184 8.97 9.01 20.00
CA LEU A 184 10.18 8.68 19.24
C LEU A 184 11.31 8.07 20.11
N ILE A 185 11.45 8.51 21.36
CA ILE A 185 12.41 7.93 22.31
C ILE A 185 11.96 6.54 22.76
N SER A 186 10.66 6.35 23.00
CA SER A 186 10.10 5.07 23.46
C SER A 186 10.24 3.97 22.39
N ASP A 187 10.06 4.33 21.12
CA ASP A 187 10.29 3.42 19.98
C ASP A 187 11.76 3.03 19.86
N GLU A 188 12.69 3.98 20.06
CA GLU A 188 14.13 3.74 20.07
C GLU A 188 14.58 2.80 21.22
N GLN A 189 13.98 2.95 22.41
CA GLN A 189 14.27 2.07 23.54
C GLN A 189 13.69 0.66 23.33
N SER A 190 12.49 0.57 22.77
CA SER A 190 11.84 -0.71 22.46
C SER A 190 12.64 -1.49 21.41
N THR A 191 13.23 -0.79 20.44
CA THR A 191 14.10 -1.40 19.42
C THR A 191 15.48 -1.81 19.95
N ARG A 192 16.06 -1.10 20.94
CA ARG A 192 17.28 -1.55 21.64
C ARG A 192 17.06 -2.73 22.58
N ASN A 193 15.89 -2.81 23.22
CA ASN A 193 15.56 -3.81 24.23
C ASN A 193 14.76 -5.00 23.70
N GLY A 194 14.65 -5.15 22.37
CA GLY A 194 13.94 -6.25 21.73
C GLY A 194 14.42 -7.63 22.24
N PRO A 195 13.51 -8.60 22.49
CA PRO A 195 13.89 -9.92 22.97
C PRO A 195 14.85 -10.59 22.00
N ARG A 196 16.07 -10.92 22.45
CA ARG A 196 16.94 -11.88 21.75
C ARG A 196 16.34 -13.28 21.89
N THR A 197 15.34 -13.62 21.07
CA THR A 197 14.85 -14.99 21.00
C THR A 197 15.79 -15.83 20.13
N PRO A 198 16.28 -16.99 20.62
CA PRO A 198 16.97 -17.94 19.75
C PRO A 198 15.95 -18.51 18.76
N ARG A 199 16.27 -18.44 17.48
CA ARG A 199 15.41 -18.90 16.37
C ARG A 199 14.97 -20.36 16.62
N SER A 200 13.68 -20.59 16.87
CA SER A 200 13.06 -21.90 16.68
C SER A 200 12.02 -21.82 15.58
N PHE A 201 12.17 -22.67 14.57
CA PHE A 201 11.19 -22.88 13.52
C PHE A 201 9.84 -23.31 14.14
N GLY A 202 8.76 -22.62 13.80
CA GLY A 202 7.43 -22.97 14.26
C GLY A 202 6.36 -22.02 13.72
N MET A 203 5.47 -22.57 12.90
CA MET A 203 4.22 -21.99 12.42
C MET A 203 3.31 -21.61 13.60
N GLU A 204 2.75 -20.40 13.63
CA GLU A 204 1.33 -20.07 13.87
C GLU A 204 1.09 -18.56 14.09
N SER A 205 0.09 -18.08 13.33
CA SER A 205 -0.82 -16.92 13.40
C SER A 205 -0.48 -15.53 13.98
N GLU A 206 -0.89 -14.55 13.17
CA GLU A 206 -1.61 -13.31 13.52
C GLU A 206 -1.34 -12.70 14.91
N THR A 207 -0.49 -11.67 14.92
CA THR A 207 -0.82 -10.33 15.44
C THR A 207 0.18 -9.36 14.79
N GLY A 208 -0.29 -8.16 14.44
CA GLY A 208 0.48 -7.16 13.69
C GLY A 208 1.78 -6.76 14.39
N ALA A 209 2.86 -7.49 14.09
CA ALA A 209 4.22 -7.03 14.31
C ALA A 209 4.68 -6.43 12.99
N GLU A 210 4.63 -5.10 12.94
CA GLU A 210 5.21 -4.33 11.87
C GLU A 210 6.65 -4.82 11.66
N ASN A 211 6.94 -5.28 10.44
CA ASN A 211 8.31 -5.60 10.06
C ASN A 211 9.10 -4.27 10.03
N HIS A 212 9.61 -3.84 11.18
CA HIS A 212 10.44 -2.66 11.30
C HIS A 212 11.78 -2.94 10.62
N VAL A 213 11.83 -2.73 9.31
CA VAL A 213 13.09 -2.58 8.57
C VAL A 213 13.83 -1.44 9.26
N PHE A 214 14.94 -1.78 9.90
CA PHE A 214 15.82 -0.86 10.60
C PHE A 214 16.23 0.31 9.69
N LYS A 215 15.52 1.43 9.76
CA LYS A 215 15.99 2.68 9.19
C LYS A 215 16.75 3.41 10.29
N GLN A 216 18.07 3.27 10.28
CA GLN A 216 18.92 4.17 11.06
C GLN A 216 18.54 5.61 10.68
N PRO A 217 18.25 6.49 11.66
CA PRO A 217 17.88 7.87 11.37
C PRO A 217 19.06 8.54 10.65
N THR A 218 18.91 8.74 9.34
CA THR A 218 19.96 9.32 8.50
C THR A 218 19.70 10.81 8.43
N ILE A 219 20.59 11.60 9.04
CA ILE A 219 20.51 13.06 9.00
C ILE A 219 21.26 13.55 7.75
N PRO A 220 20.62 14.33 6.86
CA PRO A 220 21.32 14.97 5.74
C PRO A 220 22.43 15.90 6.22
N GLU A 221 23.54 15.97 5.48
CA GLU A 221 24.71 16.77 5.87
C GLU A 221 24.37 18.25 6.08
N CYS A 222 23.53 18.84 5.23
CA CYS A 222 23.11 20.24 5.36
C CYS A 222 22.35 20.51 6.67
N VAL A 223 21.59 19.52 7.17
CA VAL A 223 20.89 19.59 8.46
C VAL A 223 21.88 19.44 9.61
N GLN A 224 22.83 18.52 9.49
CA GLN A 224 23.89 18.31 10.48
C GLN A 224 24.74 19.59 10.67
N GLN A 225 25.13 20.24 9.56
CA GLN A 225 25.79 21.55 9.55
C GLN A 225 24.90 22.66 10.14
N GLY A 226 23.59 22.57 9.91
CA GLY A 226 22.55 23.45 10.48
C GLY A 226 22.55 23.44 12.00
N ILE A 227 22.48 22.24 12.57
CA ILE A 227 22.49 21.98 14.01
C ILE A 227 23.87 22.29 14.61
N GLY A 228 24.95 22.04 13.86
CA GLY A 228 26.33 22.20 14.32
C GLY A 228 26.76 21.12 15.31
N ARG A 229 26.14 19.94 15.26
CA ARG A 229 26.46 18.77 16.07
C ARG A 229 26.52 17.53 15.20
N GLU A 230 27.50 16.67 15.46
CA GLU A 230 27.71 15.41 14.72
C GLU A 230 27.25 14.16 15.50
N ASP A 231 26.56 14.36 16.62
CA ASP A 231 26.06 13.26 17.44
C ASP A 231 25.07 12.38 16.67
N THR A 232 25.08 11.07 16.97
CA THR A 232 24.10 10.14 16.40
C THR A 232 22.69 10.50 16.85
N ALA A 233 21.80 10.71 15.89
CA ALA A 233 20.39 10.92 16.20
C ALA A 233 19.77 9.69 16.86
N LEU A 234 18.99 9.95 17.91
CA LEU A 234 18.11 8.96 18.50
C LEU A 234 16.89 8.74 17.59
N ALA A 235 16.37 9.82 17.00
CA ALA A 235 15.25 9.75 16.08
C ALA A 235 15.23 10.93 15.11
N THR A 236 14.63 10.69 13.94
CA THR A 236 14.34 11.70 12.92
C THR A 236 12.91 11.55 12.44
N LYS A 237 12.21 12.67 12.20
CA LYS A 237 10.86 12.67 11.64
C LYS A 237 10.65 13.87 10.73
N GLU A 238 10.15 13.64 9.52
CA GLU A 238 9.77 14.69 8.58
C GLU A 238 8.39 15.25 8.90
N GLY A 239 8.15 16.51 8.54
CA GLY A 239 6.86 17.17 8.72
C GLY A 239 6.94 18.66 8.39
N VAL A 240 6.03 19.44 8.97
CA VAL A 240 5.88 20.87 8.67
C VAL A 240 5.84 21.65 9.98
N TYR A 241 6.58 22.76 10.05
CA TYR A 241 6.58 23.70 11.17
C TYR A 241 6.40 25.14 10.67
N LYS A 242 5.36 25.83 11.15
CA LYS A 242 4.94 27.18 10.72
C LYS A 242 4.84 27.29 9.19
N GLY A 243 4.28 26.26 8.55
CA GLY A 243 4.08 26.20 7.10
C GLY A 243 5.36 25.96 6.28
N LYS A 244 6.47 25.57 6.92
CA LYS A 244 7.72 25.18 6.25
C LYS A 244 7.99 23.70 6.43
N GLU A 245 8.42 23.04 5.36
CA GLU A 245 8.94 21.69 5.44
C GLU A 245 10.14 21.65 6.39
N ALA A 246 10.08 20.70 7.32
CA ALA A 246 11.03 20.60 8.40
C ALA A 246 11.34 19.14 8.76
N LEU A 247 12.56 18.94 9.24
CA LEU A 247 13.02 17.70 9.83
C LEU A 247 13.19 17.90 11.35
N LEU A 248 12.44 17.10 12.13
CA LEU A 248 12.66 16.93 13.55
C LEU A 248 13.83 15.98 13.78
N VAL A 249 14.86 16.43 14.48
CA VAL A 249 16.03 15.65 14.87
C VAL A 249 16.15 15.63 16.39
N VAL A 250 16.13 14.43 16.98
CA VAL A 250 16.29 14.25 18.42
C VAL A 250 17.69 13.74 18.72
N LEU A 251 18.48 14.55 19.42
CA LEU A 251 19.86 14.22 19.81
C LEU A 251 19.97 14.05 21.33
N PRO A 252 20.90 13.20 21.83
CA PRO A 252 21.24 13.20 23.25
C PRO A 252 21.78 14.58 23.66
N ASP A 253 21.45 15.03 24.86
CA ASP A 253 22.04 16.25 25.41
C ASP A 253 23.50 15.99 25.79
N ALA A 254 24.42 16.86 25.35
CA ALA A 254 25.86 16.67 25.54
C ALA A 254 26.28 16.78 27.01
N SER A 255 25.50 17.48 27.84
CA SER A 255 25.82 17.73 29.24
C SER A 255 25.04 16.83 30.20
N ASN A 256 23.96 16.20 29.73
CA ASN A 256 23.08 15.41 30.58
C ASN A 256 22.44 14.23 29.83
N ASP A 257 22.84 13.01 30.16
CA ASP A 257 22.34 11.77 29.54
C ASP A 257 20.85 11.47 29.83
N SER A 258 20.29 12.10 30.89
CA SER A 258 18.87 12.08 31.23
C SER A 258 18.04 13.11 30.47
N ARG A 259 18.63 13.80 29.49
CA ARG A 259 17.93 14.76 28.63
C ARG A 259 18.19 14.50 27.16
N VAL A 260 17.22 14.89 26.34
CA VAL A 260 17.37 14.95 24.89
C VAL A 260 17.09 16.36 24.42
N THR A 261 17.68 16.74 23.29
CA THR A 261 17.36 18.01 22.62
C THR A 261 16.72 17.72 21.27
N ALA A 262 15.52 18.26 21.08
CA ALA A 262 14.81 18.24 19.82
C ALA A 262 15.13 19.50 19.01
N TYR A 263 15.50 19.31 17.75
CA TYR A 263 15.73 20.36 16.78
C TYR A 263 14.70 20.23 15.66
N ILE A 264 13.97 21.30 15.38
CA ILE A 264 13.19 21.41 14.14
C ILE A 264 14.03 22.26 13.19
N VAL A 265 14.39 21.70 12.04
CA VAL A 265 15.29 22.31 11.06
C VAL A 265 14.61 22.34 9.70
N GLU A 266 14.76 23.42 8.93
CA GLU A 266 14.24 23.47 7.55
C GLU A 266 14.86 22.35 6.70
N SER A 267 14.02 21.56 6.01
CA SER A 267 14.48 20.43 5.17
C SER A 267 14.75 20.82 3.72
N ALA A 268 14.39 22.03 3.29
CA ALA A 268 14.57 22.51 1.91
C ALA A 268 16.03 22.49 1.41
N CYS A 269 17.02 22.41 2.32
CA CYS A 269 18.42 22.26 1.93
C CYS A 269 18.75 20.92 1.25
N VAL A 270 17.90 19.90 1.42
CA VAL A 270 18.06 18.60 0.77
C VAL A 270 17.86 18.73 -0.75
N ASP A 271 16.90 19.56 -1.15
CA ASP A 271 16.57 19.78 -2.57
C ASP A 271 17.29 20.98 -3.19
N GLN A 272 17.97 21.79 -2.37
CA GLN A 272 18.67 23.00 -2.78
C GLN A 272 20.18 22.89 -2.53
N PRO A 273 20.98 22.45 -3.53
CA PRO A 273 22.42 22.23 -3.35
C PRO A 273 23.22 23.52 -3.07
N THR A 274 22.61 24.70 -3.25
CA THR A 274 23.20 25.99 -2.91
C THR A 274 23.11 26.31 -1.41
N VAL A 275 22.30 25.57 -0.65
CA VAL A 275 22.12 25.77 0.80
C VAL A 275 22.99 24.77 1.54
N SER A 276 24.20 25.19 1.90
CA SER A 276 25.12 24.33 2.65
C SER A 276 24.68 24.10 4.11
N LYS A 277 23.96 25.06 4.70
CA LYS A 277 23.56 25.01 6.10
C LYS A 277 22.06 25.25 6.27
N ALA A 278 21.37 24.27 6.85
CA ALA A 278 19.96 24.38 7.19
C ALA A 278 19.70 25.34 8.35
N LYS A 279 18.55 26.02 8.35
CA LYS A 279 18.15 26.92 9.45
C LYS A 279 17.40 26.15 10.53
N VAL A 280 17.86 26.28 11.78
CA VAL A 280 17.14 25.75 12.95
C VAL A 280 15.97 26.68 13.28
N LEU A 281 14.75 26.14 13.25
CA LEU A 281 13.51 26.85 13.51
C LEU A 281 13.11 26.80 14.99
N LEU A 282 13.36 25.65 15.63
CA LEU A 282 13.08 25.45 17.04
C LEU A 282 14.15 24.55 17.65
N LYS A 283 14.53 24.85 18.89
CA LYS A 283 15.41 24.03 19.72
C LYS A 283 14.80 23.96 21.11
N HIS A 284 14.52 22.76 21.59
CA HIS A 284 13.99 22.56 22.94
C HIS A 284 14.57 21.29 23.57
N SER A 285 14.82 21.33 24.88
CA SER A 285 15.40 20.22 25.63
C SER A 285 14.35 19.59 26.54
N TYR A 286 14.19 18.27 26.45
CA TYR A 286 13.20 17.48 27.18
C TYR A 286 13.89 16.50 28.13
N ALA A 287 13.15 16.01 29.13
CA ALA A 287 13.60 14.89 29.95
C ALA A 287 13.53 13.59 29.14
N ARG A 288 14.51 12.71 29.35
CA ARG A 288 14.57 11.38 28.77
C ARG A 288 13.98 10.41 29.80
N SER A 289 12.66 10.34 29.87
CA SER A 289 11.91 9.46 30.79
C SER A 289 11.17 8.38 30.04
#